data_AF-A0A528WJJ0-F1
#
_entry.id   AF-A0A528WJJ0-F1
#
_cell.length_a   1.000
_cell.length_b   1.000
_cell.length_c   1.000
_cell.angle_alpha   90.00
_cell.angle_beta   90.00
_cell.angle_gamma   90.00
#
_symmetry.space_group_name_H-M   'P 1'
#
loop_
_entity.id
_entity.type
_entity.pdbx_description
1 polymer ?
#
loop_
_entity_poly.entity_id
_entity_poly.type
_entity_poly.pdbx_seq_one_letter_code
_entity_poly.pdbx_strand_id
1 'polypeptide(L)'
;DFCGGTPSEIEVAGYAGHKPKIVSFPLSEVKRLTGIEVPREEALDILTRLGFEPQGSGDVVKVTVPSWRPDVDGKADLVEEVMRIHGVDNILAQPLTSHDAVNGKILTTLQVRTRAAKRALAVRGMMEAVTWSFIPAKHAELFGGGQTGLKLANPIAADMSDMRPSLLPGLIAAAQRNADRGIGDVALFEVSGTYEGDGADQQRRVAAGVRRGTAKLDGSGRSWSGNAGPVGVFDAKADAIAALEACGAPVDRLQIEPGGPAWYHPGRSGTIKLGPKTVLGTFGEFHPRTLEALDASGAICG
;
A
#
# COMPACT_ATOMS: atom_id res chain seq x y z
N ASP A 1 10.56 -23.98 -53.16
CA ASP A 1 10.15 -22.66 -53.67
C ASP A 1 11.30 -21.70 -53.93
N PHE A 2 12.30 -21.61 -53.05
CA PHE A 2 13.47 -20.74 -53.27
C PHE A 2 14.73 -21.47 -53.82
N CYS A 3 14.89 -22.78 -53.55
CA CYS A 3 16.12 -23.52 -53.88
C CYS A 3 15.90 -24.76 -54.77
N GLY A 4 14.68 -24.98 -55.26
CA GLY A 4 14.30 -26.25 -55.92
C GLY A 4 14.25 -27.45 -54.97
N GLY A 5 14.16 -28.66 -55.53
CA GLY A 5 14.04 -29.93 -54.82
C GLY A 5 12.65 -30.57 -54.90
N THR A 6 12.57 -31.88 -54.68
CA THR A 6 11.31 -32.63 -54.65
C THR A 6 11.11 -33.21 -53.25
N PRO A 7 9.97 -32.96 -52.59
CA PRO A 7 9.70 -33.56 -51.29
C PRO A 7 9.66 -35.09 -51.40
N SER A 8 10.23 -35.77 -50.41
CA SER A 8 10.06 -37.22 -50.22
C SER A 8 8.66 -37.55 -49.72
N GLU A 9 8.38 -38.83 -49.44
CA GLU A 9 7.14 -39.21 -48.76
C GLU A 9 6.95 -38.41 -47.47
N ILE A 10 5.74 -37.87 -47.31
CA ILE A 10 5.36 -37.09 -46.14
C ILE A 10 4.99 -38.08 -45.04
N GLU A 11 5.83 -38.13 -44.00
CA GLU A 11 5.55 -38.89 -42.79
C GLU A 11 5.18 -37.93 -41.65
N VAL A 12 3.97 -38.06 -41.12
CA VAL A 12 3.52 -37.30 -39.93
C VAL A 12 3.68 -38.19 -38.71
N ALA A 13 4.83 -38.11 -38.05
CA ALA A 13 5.09 -38.87 -36.83
C ALA A 13 4.43 -38.22 -35.61
N GLY A 14 3.60 -38.97 -34.88
CA GLY A 14 3.17 -38.62 -33.52
C GLY A 14 1.99 -37.66 -33.36
N TYR A 15 1.13 -37.46 -34.38
CA TYR A 15 -0.05 -36.61 -34.24
C TYR A 15 -1.19 -37.30 -33.48
N ALA A 16 -1.44 -36.87 -32.24
CA ALA A 16 -2.50 -37.40 -31.38
C ALA A 16 -3.90 -36.81 -31.68
N GLY A 17 -4.01 -35.88 -32.62
CA GLY A 17 -5.24 -35.14 -32.90
C GLY A 17 -5.52 -34.04 -31.86
N HIS A 18 -6.00 -32.88 -32.32
CA HIS A 18 -6.58 -31.88 -31.42
C HIS A 18 -8.00 -32.31 -31.04
N LYS A 19 -8.29 -32.38 -29.73
CA LYS A 19 -9.67 -32.52 -29.24
C LYS A 19 -10.20 -31.12 -28.94
N PRO A 20 -11.10 -30.57 -29.77
CA PRO A 20 -11.56 -29.22 -29.58
C PRO A 20 -12.43 -29.13 -28.33
N LYS A 21 -12.26 -28.03 -27.59
CA LYS A 21 -13.10 -27.72 -26.45
C LYS A 21 -14.47 -27.29 -26.95
N ILE A 22 -15.52 -27.82 -26.34
CA ILE A 22 -16.91 -27.48 -26.68
C ILE A 22 -17.56 -26.84 -25.47
N VAL A 23 -17.99 -25.58 -25.62
CA VAL A 23 -18.67 -24.83 -24.57
C VAL A 23 -20.16 -24.82 -24.85
N SER A 24 -20.96 -25.21 -23.86
CA SER A 24 -22.41 -25.02 -23.89
C SER A 24 -22.72 -23.57 -23.56
N PHE A 25 -23.25 -22.80 -24.52
CA PHE A 25 -23.39 -21.36 -24.47
C PHE A 25 -24.87 -20.92 -24.59
N PRO A 26 -25.53 -20.58 -23.47
CA PRO A 26 -26.82 -19.90 -23.49
C PRO A 26 -26.62 -18.46 -23.96
N LEU A 27 -27.29 -18.06 -25.04
CA LEU A 27 -27.17 -16.70 -25.57
C LEU A 27 -27.65 -15.62 -24.58
N SER A 28 -28.55 -15.99 -23.67
CA SER A 28 -29.01 -15.13 -22.58
C SER A 28 -27.90 -14.69 -21.63
N GLU A 29 -26.75 -15.40 -21.60
CA GLU A 29 -25.59 -15.01 -20.79
C GLU A 29 -25.00 -13.68 -21.24
N VAL A 30 -25.10 -13.32 -22.53
CA VAL A 30 -24.63 -12.04 -23.05
C VAL A 30 -25.35 -10.91 -22.31
N LYS A 31 -26.68 -10.92 -22.31
CA LYS A 31 -27.49 -9.92 -21.59
C LYS A 31 -27.28 -10.01 -20.08
N ARG A 32 -27.20 -11.22 -19.51
CA ARG A 32 -27.06 -11.41 -18.06
C ARG A 32 -25.76 -10.83 -17.51
N LEU A 33 -24.66 -10.97 -18.25
CA LEU A 33 -23.32 -10.54 -17.80
C LEU A 33 -22.98 -9.11 -18.24
N THR A 34 -23.46 -8.67 -19.41
CA THR A 34 -23.07 -7.36 -19.98
C THR A 34 -24.19 -6.33 -19.94
N GLY A 35 -25.44 -6.75 -19.77
CA GLY A 35 -26.62 -5.90 -19.92
C GLY A 35 -26.99 -5.56 -21.37
N ILE A 36 -26.18 -5.97 -22.36
CA ILE A 36 -26.44 -5.71 -23.78
C ILE A 36 -27.37 -6.78 -24.36
N GLU A 37 -28.35 -6.34 -25.14
CA GLU A 37 -29.12 -7.23 -26.01
C GLU A 37 -28.46 -7.33 -27.37
N VAL A 38 -27.83 -8.47 -27.65
CA VAL A 38 -27.28 -8.79 -28.97
C VAL A 38 -28.21 -9.81 -29.65
N PRO A 39 -28.73 -9.52 -30.86
CA PRO A 39 -29.52 -10.48 -31.61
C PRO A 39 -28.78 -11.80 -31.81
N ARG A 40 -29.50 -12.92 -31.79
CA ARG A 40 -28.93 -14.27 -31.98
C ARG A 40 -28.03 -14.32 -33.21
N GLU A 41 -28.55 -13.90 -34.36
CA GLU A 41 -27.85 -14.01 -35.64
C GLU A 41 -26.52 -13.26 -35.62
N GLU A 42 -26.51 -12.07 -35.01
CA GLU A 42 -25.30 -11.26 -34.84
C GLU A 42 -24.30 -11.93 -33.88
N ALA A 43 -24.74 -12.41 -32.71
CA ALA A 43 -23.86 -13.09 -31.75
C ALA A 43 -23.21 -14.35 -32.35
N LEU A 44 -23.95 -15.12 -33.16
CA LEU A 44 -23.43 -16.30 -33.83
C LEU A 44 -22.52 -15.94 -35.02
N ASP A 45 -22.82 -14.89 -35.79
CA ASP A 45 -21.96 -14.38 -36.85
C ASP A 45 -20.61 -13.92 -36.30
N ILE A 46 -20.62 -13.15 -35.21
CA ILE A 46 -19.41 -12.71 -34.51
C ILE A 46 -18.54 -13.91 -34.13
N LEU A 47 -19.09 -14.90 -33.44
CA LEU A 47 -18.36 -16.10 -33.05
C LEU A 47 -17.82 -16.87 -34.26
N THR A 48 -18.63 -16.99 -35.32
CA THR A 48 -18.21 -17.68 -36.55
C THR A 48 -17.05 -16.95 -37.23
N ARG A 49 -17.10 -15.61 -37.34
CA ARG A 49 -16.03 -14.79 -37.93
C ARG A 49 -14.73 -14.82 -37.13
N LEU A 50 -14.82 -15.08 -35.82
CA LEU A 50 -13.67 -15.28 -34.94
C LEU A 50 -13.10 -16.72 -34.99
N GLY A 51 -13.74 -17.60 -35.77
CA GLY A 51 -13.30 -18.99 -36.00
C GLY A 51 -13.90 -20.00 -35.02
N PHE A 52 -14.87 -19.62 -34.20
CA PHE A 52 -15.65 -20.58 -33.43
C PHE A 52 -16.69 -21.26 -34.32
N GLU A 53 -17.11 -22.47 -33.95
CA GLU A 53 -18.16 -23.19 -34.68
C GLU A 53 -19.40 -23.36 -33.78
N PRO A 54 -20.32 -22.38 -33.77
CA PRO A 54 -21.58 -22.53 -33.04
C PRO A 54 -22.52 -23.50 -33.75
N GLN A 55 -23.09 -24.45 -32.99
CA GLN A 55 -24.03 -25.45 -33.47
C GLN A 55 -25.30 -25.49 -32.60
N GLY A 56 -26.46 -25.47 -33.25
CA GLY A 56 -27.77 -25.61 -32.61
C GLY A 56 -28.74 -24.46 -32.94
N SER A 57 -30.04 -24.76 -32.86
CA SER A 57 -31.13 -23.82 -33.14
C SER A 57 -31.87 -23.30 -31.90
N GLY A 58 -31.65 -23.90 -30.73
CA GLY A 58 -32.26 -23.46 -29.47
C GLY A 58 -31.50 -22.33 -28.77
N ASP A 59 -32.01 -21.86 -27.63
CA ASP A 59 -31.44 -20.74 -26.84
C ASP A 59 -30.03 -21.03 -26.29
N VAL A 60 -29.65 -22.29 -26.24
CA VAL A 60 -28.33 -22.77 -25.88
C VAL A 60 -27.69 -23.43 -27.10
N VAL A 61 -26.52 -22.93 -27.50
CA VAL A 61 -25.72 -23.47 -28.62
C VAL A 61 -24.47 -24.15 -28.09
N LYS A 62 -23.97 -25.16 -28.81
CA LYS A 62 -22.64 -25.73 -28.54
C LYS A 62 -21.63 -24.99 -29.40
N VAL A 63 -20.62 -24.39 -28.78
CA VAL A 63 -19.59 -23.63 -29.49
C VAL A 63 -18.28 -24.40 -29.42
N THR A 64 -17.81 -24.85 -30.56
CA THR A 64 -16.47 -25.44 -30.69
C THR A 64 -15.43 -24.33 -30.69
N VAL A 65 -14.45 -24.42 -29.79
CA VAL A 65 -13.35 -23.47 -29.65
C VAL A 65 -12.26 -23.82 -30.66
N PRO A 66 -11.76 -22.85 -31.46
CA PRO A 66 -10.67 -23.10 -32.39
C PRO A 66 -9.35 -23.34 -31.64
N SER A 67 -8.46 -24.13 -32.25
CA SER A 67 -7.23 -24.62 -31.59
C SER A 67 -6.25 -23.52 -31.18
N TRP A 68 -6.32 -22.34 -31.79
CA TRP A 68 -5.46 -21.19 -31.50
C TRP A 68 -6.01 -20.26 -30.40
N ARG A 69 -7.14 -20.60 -29.77
CA ARG A 69 -7.75 -19.85 -28.66
C ARG A 69 -7.61 -20.57 -27.32
N PRO A 70 -6.41 -20.59 -26.71
CA PRO A 70 -6.18 -21.24 -25.42
C PRO A 70 -6.79 -20.48 -24.23
N ASP A 71 -7.24 -19.25 -24.46
CA ASP A 71 -7.84 -18.33 -23.49
C ASP A 71 -9.33 -18.57 -23.26
N VAL A 72 -9.98 -19.44 -24.04
CA VAL A 72 -11.43 -19.68 -23.96
C VAL A 72 -11.73 -20.92 -23.14
N ASP A 73 -12.23 -20.71 -21.93
CA ASP A 73 -12.50 -21.77 -20.97
C ASP A 73 -13.99 -22.04 -20.68
N GLY A 74 -14.86 -21.06 -20.89
CA GLY A 74 -16.27 -21.15 -20.56
C GLY A 74 -17.15 -20.10 -21.23
N LYS A 75 -18.36 -19.99 -20.70
CA LYS A 75 -19.41 -19.12 -21.27
C LYS A 75 -19.04 -17.64 -21.21
N ALA A 76 -18.35 -17.22 -20.14
CA ALA A 76 -17.96 -15.83 -19.94
C ALA A 76 -17.01 -15.33 -21.02
N ASP A 77 -16.06 -16.18 -21.46
CA ASP A 77 -15.11 -15.83 -22.51
C ASP A 77 -15.80 -15.68 -23.87
N LEU A 78 -16.83 -16.50 -24.14
CA LEU A 78 -17.67 -16.32 -25.33
C LEU A 78 -18.53 -15.04 -25.25
N VAL A 79 -19.02 -14.69 -24.06
CA VAL A 79 -19.70 -13.40 -23.84
C VAL A 79 -18.75 -12.24 -24.10
N GLU A 80 -17.50 -12.32 -23.61
CA GLU A 80 -16.47 -11.31 -23.86
C GLU A 80 -16.25 -11.13 -25.36
N GLU A 81 -16.11 -12.22 -26.12
CA GLU A 81 -15.90 -12.14 -27.57
C GLU A 81 -17.07 -11.51 -28.31
N VAL A 82 -18.30 -11.87 -27.94
CA VAL A 82 -19.51 -11.25 -28.50
C VAL A 82 -19.55 -9.76 -28.16
N MET A 83 -19.36 -9.41 -26.89
CA MET A 83 -19.37 -8.03 -26.39
C MET A 83 -18.26 -7.19 -27.04
N ARG A 84 -17.05 -7.72 -27.16
CA ARG A 84 -15.86 -7.04 -27.67
C ARG A 84 -16.04 -6.64 -29.13
N ILE A 85 -16.64 -7.51 -29.95
CA ILE A 85 -16.90 -7.21 -31.37
C ILE A 85 -18.17 -6.38 -31.56
N HIS A 86 -19.23 -6.63 -30.77
CA HIS A 86 -20.45 -5.84 -30.82
C HIS A 86 -20.20 -4.38 -30.38
N GLY A 87 -19.29 -4.17 -29.43
CA GLY A 87 -18.83 -2.86 -28.98
C GLY A 87 -19.04 -2.66 -27.49
N VAL A 88 -17.94 -2.45 -26.77
CA VAL A 88 -17.96 -2.15 -25.32
C VAL A 88 -18.71 -0.84 -25.04
N ASP A 89 -18.68 0.11 -25.97
CA ASP A 89 -19.37 1.40 -25.85
C ASP A 89 -20.91 1.27 -25.83
N ASN A 90 -21.45 0.12 -26.25
CA ASN A 90 -22.88 -0.17 -26.18
C ASN A 90 -23.34 -0.59 -24.77
N ILE A 91 -22.42 -0.79 -23.82
CA ILE A 91 -22.77 -1.07 -22.42
C ILE A 91 -23.25 0.23 -21.77
N LEU A 92 -24.57 0.32 -21.56
CA LEU A 92 -25.16 1.43 -20.84
C LEU A 92 -24.84 1.34 -19.35
N ALA A 93 -24.41 2.44 -18.75
CA ALA A 93 -24.20 2.52 -17.31
C ALA A 93 -25.52 2.28 -16.57
N GLN A 94 -25.58 1.24 -15.74
CA GLN A 94 -26.70 0.96 -14.86
C GLN A 94 -26.27 1.06 -13.40
N PRO A 95 -27.04 1.73 -12.54
CA PRO A 95 -26.74 1.75 -11.11
C PRO A 95 -26.88 0.33 -10.55
N LEU A 96 -25.97 -0.05 -9.66
CA LEU A 96 -26.14 -1.27 -8.88
C LEU A 96 -27.39 -1.12 -8.01
N THR A 97 -28.22 -2.17 -7.99
CA THR A 97 -29.41 -2.20 -7.14
C THR A 97 -29.00 -2.05 -5.68
N SER A 98 -29.56 -1.05 -4.99
CA SER A 98 -29.36 -0.91 -3.55
C SER A 98 -29.99 -2.09 -2.84
N HIS A 99 -29.24 -2.75 -1.97
CA HIS A 99 -29.83 -3.61 -0.95
C HIS A 99 -30.28 -2.71 0.21
N ASP A 100 -31.55 -2.76 0.60
CA ASP A 100 -32.15 -1.96 1.69
C ASP A 100 -31.63 -2.36 3.10
N ALA A 101 -30.32 -2.51 3.26
CA ALA A 101 -29.69 -2.81 4.52
C ALA A 101 -29.21 -1.52 5.20
N VAL A 102 -29.61 -1.32 6.45
CA VAL A 102 -28.98 -0.32 7.32
C VAL A 102 -27.52 -0.74 7.51
N ASN A 103 -26.59 0.03 6.94
CA ASN A 103 -25.16 -0.26 7.04
C ASN A 103 -24.73 -0.28 8.52
N GLY A 104 -24.11 -1.40 8.94
CA GLY A 104 -23.47 -1.49 10.25
C GLY A 104 -22.26 -0.55 10.40
N LYS A 105 -21.46 -0.72 11.46
CA LYS A 105 -20.19 0.04 11.59
C LYS A 105 -19.29 -0.23 10.37
N ILE A 106 -19.16 0.77 9.51
CA ILE A 106 -18.37 0.69 8.27
C ILE A 106 -16.86 0.68 8.57
N LEU A 107 -16.43 1.46 9.57
CA LEU A 107 -15.02 1.62 9.90
C LEU A 107 -14.62 0.79 11.12
N THR A 108 -13.49 0.09 11.01
CA THR A 108 -12.82 -0.57 12.13
C THR A 108 -12.23 0.46 13.10
N THR A 109 -12.04 0.06 14.36
CA THR A 109 -11.39 0.90 15.38
C THR A 109 -10.02 1.41 14.92
N LEU A 110 -9.23 0.58 14.23
CA LEU A 110 -7.92 0.97 13.72
C LEU A 110 -8.03 2.06 12.64
N GLN A 111 -9.01 1.95 11.74
CA GLN A 111 -9.25 2.98 10.71
C GLN A 111 -9.71 4.30 11.31
N VAL A 112 -10.52 4.28 12.37
CA VAL A 112 -10.94 5.49 13.10
C VAL A 112 -9.73 6.14 13.78
N ARG A 113 -8.96 5.38 14.55
CA ARG A 113 -7.75 5.88 15.25
C ARG A 113 -6.68 6.39 14.29
N THR A 114 -6.47 5.72 13.16
CA THR A 114 -5.53 6.17 12.11
C THR A 114 -5.90 7.57 11.63
N ARG A 115 -7.19 7.82 11.31
CA ARG A 115 -7.65 9.14 10.87
C ARG A 115 -7.51 10.19 11.97
N ALA A 116 -7.84 9.84 13.22
CA ALA A 116 -7.72 10.73 14.36
C ALA A 116 -6.27 11.14 14.64
N ALA A 117 -5.32 10.19 14.64
CA ALA A 117 -3.90 10.47 14.82
C ALA A 117 -3.36 11.39 13.72
N LYS A 118 -3.68 11.12 12.44
CA LYS A 118 -3.28 11.99 11.32
C LYS A 118 -3.78 13.42 11.50
N ARG A 119 -5.07 13.58 11.85
CA ARG A 119 -5.67 14.90 12.07
C ARG A 119 -5.02 15.62 13.26
N ALA A 120 -4.74 14.90 14.36
CA ALA A 120 -4.10 15.48 15.53
C ALA A 120 -2.71 16.02 15.19
N LEU A 121 -1.84 15.22 14.56
CA LEU A 121 -0.50 15.65 14.18
C LEU A 121 -0.50 16.78 13.13
N ALA A 122 -1.47 16.81 12.22
CA ALA A 122 -1.67 17.94 11.32
C ALA A 122 -2.04 19.24 12.07
N VAL A 123 -2.94 19.16 13.06
CA VAL A 123 -3.30 20.30 13.93
C VAL A 123 -2.11 20.76 14.79
N ARG A 124 -1.17 19.85 15.09
CA ARG A 124 0.12 20.16 15.72
C ARG A 124 1.12 20.86 14.79
N GLY A 125 0.71 21.26 13.58
CA GLY A 125 1.54 21.99 12.62
C GLY A 125 2.56 21.10 11.88
N MET A 126 2.35 19.79 11.86
CA MET A 126 3.22 18.84 11.17
C MET A 126 2.66 18.53 9.78
N MET A 127 3.53 18.24 8.82
CA MET A 127 3.15 17.81 7.47
C MET A 127 3.23 16.29 7.34
N GLU A 128 2.24 15.69 6.68
CA GLU A 128 2.24 14.25 6.46
C GLU A 128 3.31 13.88 5.41
N ALA A 129 4.19 12.95 5.76
CA ALA A 129 5.13 12.31 4.86
C ALA A 129 4.72 10.85 4.63
N VAL A 130 5.02 10.34 3.44
CA VAL A 130 4.90 8.91 3.11
C VAL A 130 6.28 8.43 2.70
N THR A 131 6.88 7.61 3.55
CA THR A 131 8.23 7.06 3.32
C THR A 131 8.17 5.60 2.86
N TRP A 132 9.25 5.13 2.25
CA TRP A 132 9.35 3.73 1.82
C TRP A 132 9.22 2.78 3.01
N SER A 133 8.53 1.65 2.81
CA SER A 133 8.41 0.58 3.81
C SER A 133 9.69 -0.23 3.98
N PHE A 134 10.56 -0.21 2.97
CA PHE A 134 11.88 -0.83 2.99
C PHE A 134 12.97 0.24 2.98
N ILE A 135 14.02 0.00 3.77
CA ILE A 135 15.08 0.96 4.07
C ILE A 135 16.44 0.25 4.03
N PRO A 136 17.57 0.98 4.06
CA PRO A 136 18.89 0.37 4.18
C PRO A 136 19.00 -0.49 5.43
N ALA A 137 19.65 -1.65 5.32
CA ALA A 137 19.86 -2.59 6.43
C ALA A 137 20.43 -1.89 7.68
N LYS A 138 21.46 -1.05 7.49
CA LYS A 138 22.06 -0.26 8.58
C LYS A 138 21.05 0.64 9.30
N HIS A 139 20.10 1.23 8.57
CA HIS A 139 19.05 2.07 9.17
C HIS A 139 18.03 1.20 9.91
N ALA A 140 17.71 0.00 9.41
CA ALA A 140 16.83 -0.93 10.11
C ALA A 140 17.47 -1.40 11.44
N GLU A 141 18.72 -1.83 11.42
CA GLU A 141 19.47 -2.30 12.60
C GLU A 141 19.50 -1.26 13.72
N LEU A 142 19.73 0.02 13.39
CA LEU A 142 19.74 1.12 14.35
C LEU A 142 18.40 1.30 15.09
N PHE A 143 17.30 0.86 14.48
CA PHE A 143 15.95 0.99 15.01
C PHE A 143 15.33 -0.35 15.43
N GLY A 144 16.17 -1.34 15.75
CA GLY A 144 15.74 -2.64 16.28
C GLY A 144 15.29 -3.66 15.22
N GLY A 145 15.61 -3.40 13.96
CA GLY A 145 15.37 -4.29 12.81
C GLY A 145 16.60 -5.11 12.42
N GLY A 146 16.70 -5.45 11.14
CA GLY A 146 17.83 -6.21 10.57
C GLY A 146 17.68 -7.73 10.69
N GLN A 147 16.51 -8.24 11.08
CA GLN A 147 16.24 -9.67 11.13
C GLN A 147 16.17 -10.25 9.71
N THR A 148 16.76 -11.43 9.50
CA THR A 148 16.76 -12.11 8.20
C THR A 148 15.36 -12.30 7.60
N GLY A 149 14.35 -12.57 8.45
CA GLY A 149 12.96 -12.74 8.00
C GLY A 149 12.30 -11.47 7.48
N LEU A 150 12.86 -10.30 7.78
CA LEU A 150 12.38 -8.99 7.31
C LEU A 150 13.20 -8.44 6.15
N LYS A 151 14.11 -9.24 5.58
CA LYS A 151 14.89 -8.87 4.41
C LYS A 151 14.15 -9.29 3.13
N LEU A 152 14.01 -8.36 2.18
CA LEU A 152 13.44 -8.63 0.88
C LEU A 152 14.35 -9.58 0.08
N ALA A 153 13.74 -10.60 -0.51
CA ALA A 153 14.47 -11.56 -1.35
C ALA A 153 14.97 -10.91 -2.66
N ASN A 154 14.13 -10.08 -3.30
CA ASN A 154 14.42 -9.40 -4.56
C ASN A 154 14.17 -7.89 -4.40
N PRO A 155 15.06 -7.14 -3.72
CA PRO A 155 14.87 -5.71 -3.51
C PRO A 155 15.06 -4.93 -4.82
N ILE A 156 14.34 -3.81 -4.97
CA ILE A 156 14.45 -2.92 -6.13
C ILE A 156 15.84 -2.26 -6.24
N ALA A 157 16.50 -2.05 -5.10
CA ALA A 157 17.85 -1.52 -5.00
C ALA A 157 18.59 -2.15 -3.81
N ALA A 158 19.91 -2.27 -3.91
CA ALA A 158 20.74 -2.95 -2.91
C ALA A 158 20.72 -2.26 -1.53
N ASP A 159 20.46 -0.96 -1.49
CA ASP A 159 20.32 -0.13 -0.29
C ASP A 159 18.88 -0.08 0.24
N MET A 160 17.94 -0.82 -0.35
CA MET A 160 16.53 -0.85 0.03
C MET A 160 16.08 -2.30 0.30
N SER A 161 16.82 -2.97 1.19
CA SER A 161 16.69 -4.42 1.40
C SER A 161 15.84 -4.83 2.60
N ASP A 162 15.63 -3.96 3.59
CA ASP A 162 15.09 -4.37 4.90
C ASP A 162 13.78 -3.66 5.21
N MET A 163 12.79 -4.41 5.67
CA MET A 163 11.51 -3.84 6.10
C MET A 163 11.72 -2.97 7.36
N ARG A 164 11.08 -1.80 7.38
CA ARG A 164 11.30 -0.81 8.45
C ARG A 164 10.70 -1.29 9.79
N PRO A 165 11.50 -1.34 10.88
CA PRO A 165 10.99 -1.64 12.22
C PRO A 165 10.33 -0.41 12.87
N SER A 166 10.63 0.79 12.35
CA SER A 166 10.16 2.08 12.83
C SER A 166 9.93 3.04 11.66
N LEU A 167 9.06 4.03 11.85
CA LEU A 167 8.86 5.12 10.88
C LEU A 167 9.93 6.21 10.99
N LEU A 168 10.64 6.27 12.12
CA LEU A 168 11.62 7.31 12.43
C LEU A 168 12.82 7.38 11.46
N PRO A 169 13.44 6.27 10.99
CA PRO A 169 14.55 6.36 10.03
C PRO A 169 14.14 7.10 8.75
N GLY A 170 12.96 6.76 8.21
CA GLY A 170 12.43 7.41 7.02
C GLY A 170 12.11 8.89 7.24
N LEU A 171 11.50 9.22 8.39
CA LEU A 171 11.15 10.60 8.74
C LEU A 171 12.40 11.47 8.99
N ILE A 172 13.42 10.95 9.67
CA ILE A 172 14.69 11.67 9.89
C ILE A 172 15.39 11.91 8.55
N ALA A 173 15.52 10.89 7.71
CA ALA A 173 16.10 11.03 6.38
C ALA A 173 15.30 12.01 5.50
N ALA A 174 13.97 12.04 5.61
CA ALA A 174 13.14 13.02 4.92
C ALA A 174 13.37 14.44 5.44
N ALA A 175 13.47 14.64 6.76
CA ALA A 175 13.78 15.94 7.35
C ALA A 175 15.17 16.44 6.93
N GLN A 176 16.18 15.56 6.91
CA GLN A 176 17.53 15.91 6.45
C GLN A 176 17.54 16.27 4.96
N ARG A 177 16.88 15.48 4.09
CA ARG A 177 16.76 15.80 2.67
C ARG A 177 16.11 17.14 2.36
N ASN A 178 15.26 17.66 3.26
CA ASN A 178 14.71 19.01 3.15
C ASN A 178 15.75 20.06 3.57
N ALA A 179 16.48 19.79 4.65
CA ALA A 179 17.55 20.65 5.13
C ALA A 179 18.68 20.83 4.10
N ASP A 180 19.07 19.76 3.41
CA ASP A 180 20.07 19.79 2.33
C ASP A 180 19.63 20.68 1.15
N ARG A 181 18.32 20.95 1.04
CA ARG A 181 17.72 21.85 0.06
C ARG A 181 17.41 23.24 0.62
N GLY A 182 17.98 23.60 1.77
CA GLY A 182 17.82 24.90 2.42
C GLY A 182 16.56 25.04 3.27
N ILE A 183 15.75 24.00 3.42
CA ILE A 183 14.54 24.00 4.25
C ILE A 183 14.88 23.35 5.59
N GLY A 184 15.49 24.15 6.48
CA GLY A 184 16.05 23.65 7.73
C GLY A 184 15.01 23.35 8.83
N ASP A 185 13.92 24.12 8.86
CA ASP A 185 12.86 24.01 9.86
C ASP A 185 11.71 23.17 9.30
N VAL A 186 11.60 21.93 9.79
CA VAL A 186 10.64 20.95 9.26
C VAL A 186 10.01 20.15 10.40
N ALA A 187 8.69 19.96 10.32
CA ALA A 187 7.94 19.05 11.18
C ALA A 187 7.18 18.06 10.31
N LEU A 188 7.55 16.78 10.35
CA LEU A 188 6.96 15.71 9.53
C LEU A 188 6.33 14.65 10.42
N PHE A 189 5.22 14.07 9.97
CA PHE A 189 4.65 12.88 10.60
C PHE A 189 4.25 11.82 9.58
N GLU A 190 4.14 10.58 10.04
CA GLU A 190 3.59 9.47 9.25
C GLU A 190 2.73 8.59 10.17
N VAL A 191 1.60 8.09 9.65
CA VAL A 191 0.78 7.07 10.32
C VAL A 191 0.63 5.87 9.39
N SER A 192 1.46 4.85 9.59
CA SER A 192 1.61 3.75 8.66
C SER A 192 2.12 2.47 9.33
N GLY A 193 2.34 1.42 8.54
CA GLY A 193 2.80 0.12 8.99
C GLY A 193 4.29 0.09 9.35
N THR A 194 4.60 -0.62 10.43
CA THR A 194 5.94 -1.12 10.81
C THR A 194 5.92 -2.64 10.92
N TYR A 195 7.09 -3.24 10.79
CA TYR A 195 7.24 -4.69 10.68
C TYR A 195 8.15 -5.18 11.80
N GLU A 196 7.60 -6.01 12.69
CA GLU A 196 8.33 -6.65 13.80
C GLU A 196 8.68 -8.11 13.49
N GLY A 197 8.14 -8.66 12.39
CA GLY A 197 8.44 -9.96 11.81
C GLY A 197 7.59 -10.24 10.57
N ASP A 198 7.71 -11.45 9.99
CA ASP A 198 7.10 -11.84 8.71
C ASP A 198 5.67 -12.40 8.84
N GLY A 199 5.19 -12.59 10.07
CA GLY A 199 3.81 -12.99 10.37
C GLY A 199 2.78 -11.86 10.16
N ALA A 200 1.53 -12.23 9.85
CA ALA A 200 0.44 -11.27 9.70
C ALA A 200 0.09 -10.50 10.99
N ASP A 201 0.34 -11.11 12.15
CA ASP A 201 0.17 -10.54 13.49
C ASP A 201 1.37 -9.70 13.96
N GLN A 202 2.47 -9.74 13.21
CA GLN A 202 3.73 -9.03 13.50
C GLN A 202 3.86 -7.72 12.73
N GLN A 203 2.74 -7.23 12.19
CA GLN A 203 2.64 -5.93 11.55
C GLN A 203 1.79 -4.99 12.41
N ARG A 204 2.33 -3.81 12.71
CA ARG A 204 1.64 -2.80 13.51
C ARG A 204 1.45 -1.54 12.72
N ARG A 205 0.34 -0.85 12.95
CA ARG A 205 0.16 0.53 12.48
C ARG A 205 0.45 1.48 13.63
N VAL A 206 1.42 2.35 13.42
CA VAL A 206 1.89 3.30 14.41
C VAL A 206 1.82 4.72 13.85
N ALA A 207 1.80 5.71 14.74
CA ALA A 207 1.98 7.12 14.42
C ALA A 207 3.36 7.55 14.91
N ALA A 208 4.11 8.25 14.08
CA ALA A 208 5.41 8.82 14.45
C ALA A 208 5.55 10.23 13.88
N GLY A 209 6.33 11.05 14.55
CA GLY A 209 6.62 12.42 14.14
C GLY A 209 8.08 12.77 14.36
N VAL A 210 8.61 13.70 13.58
CA VAL A 210 9.94 14.28 13.75
C VAL A 210 9.84 15.78 13.54
N ARG A 211 10.44 16.55 14.45
CA ARG A 211 10.69 17.99 14.28
C ARG A 211 12.19 18.24 14.16
N ARG A 212 12.56 19.21 13.32
CA ARG A 212 13.94 19.61 13.07
C ARG A 212 14.11 21.13 13.19
N GLY A 213 15.30 21.53 13.65
CA GLY A 213 15.71 22.92 13.71
C GLY A 213 14.96 23.66 14.78
N THR A 214 14.18 24.65 14.38
CA THR A 214 13.34 25.50 15.24
C THR A 214 11.85 25.30 14.95
N ALA A 215 11.46 24.24 14.23
CA ALA A 215 10.08 23.95 13.82
C ALA A 215 9.15 23.54 14.97
N LYS A 216 8.94 24.45 15.92
CA LYS A 216 8.01 24.29 17.03
C LYS A 216 6.59 24.66 16.61
N LEU A 217 5.62 24.38 17.48
CA LEU A 217 4.23 24.75 17.24
C LEU A 217 4.03 26.27 17.31
N ASP A 218 4.66 26.91 18.30
CA ASP A 218 4.50 28.33 18.61
C ASP A 218 5.23 29.25 17.62
N GLY A 219 6.09 28.70 16.77
CA GLY A 219 6.74 29.39 15.67
C GLY A 219 7.98 28.66 15.17
N SER A 220 8.55 29.14 14.06
CA SER A 220 9.83 28.68 13.53
C SER A 220 10.65 29.85 13.02
N GLY A 221 11.97 29.66 12.98
CA GLY A 221 12.94 30.61 12.46
C GLY A 221 12.88 31.97 13.14
N ARG A 222 12.97 33.02 12.31
CA ARG A 222 12.98 34.41 12.76
C ARG A 222 11.57 34.99 12.71
N SER A 223 11.15 35.62 13.80
CA SER A 223 9.91 36.37 13.87
C SER A 223 10.15 37.73 14.50
N TRP A 224 9.35 38.72 14.09
CA TRP A 224 9.36 40.06 14.66
C TRP A 224 9.03 40.07 16.16
N SER A 225 8.28 39.07 16.63
CA SER A 225 7.90 38.89 18.04
C SER A 225 8.92 38.08 18.86
N GLY A 226 10.06 37.70 18.27
CA GLY A 226 11.09 36.87 18.88
C GLY A 226 11.40 35.61 18.06
N ASN A 227 12.67 35.21 18.01
CA ASN A 227 13.10 34.03 17.25
C ASN A 227 12.76 32.73 18.00
N ALA A 228 12.37 31.70 17.25
CA ALA A 228 12.12 30.38 17.81
C ALA A 228 13.43 29.72 18.28
N GLY A 229 13.40 29.10 19.47
CA GLY A 229 14.48 28.25 19.94
C GLY A 229 14.48 26.89 19.23
N PRO A 230 15.57 26.10 19.38
CA PRO A 230 15.61 24.76 18.82
C PRO A 230 14.52 23.86 19.42
N VAL A 231 14.05 22.92 18.62
CA VAL A 231 13.14 21.85 19.04
C VAL A 231 13.83 20.96 20.08
N GLY A 232 13.05 20.36 20.98
CA GLY A 232 13.58 19.48 22.01
C GLY A 232 12.57 18.46 22.53
N VAL A 233 12.98 17.72 23.55
CA VAL A 233 12.24 16.57 24.11
C VAL A 233 10.78 16.87 24.45
N PHE A 234 10.45 18.09 24.91
CA PHE A 234 9.07 18.45 25.27
C PHE A 234 8.17 18.69 24.07
N ASP A 235 8.72 19.09 22.91
CA ASP A 235 7.96 19.22 21.67
C ASP A 235 7.52 17.84 21.18
N ALA A 236 8.45 16.87 21.16
CA ALA A 236 8.17 15.47 20.83
C ALA A 236 7.16 14.85 21.80
N LYS A 237 7.32 15.08 23.11
CA LYS A 237 6.37 14.63 24.14
C LYS A 237 4.96 15.14 23.87
N ALA A 238 4.83 16.43 23.57
CA ALA A 238 3.53 17.06 23.33
C ALA A 238 2.83 16.48 22.11
N ASP A 239 3.56 16.24 21.01
CA ASP A 239 3.01 15.63 19.80
C ASP A 239 2.58 14.17 20.02
N ALA A 240 3.38 13.39 20.73
CA ALA A 240 3.06 12.00 21.07
C ALA A 240 1.81 11.90 21.96
N ILE A 241 1.68 12.75 22.98
CA ILE A 241 0.50 12.80 23.85
C ILE A 241 -0.74 13.21 23.04
N ALA A 242 -0.64 14.22 22.17
CA ALA A 242 -1.76 14.66 21.34
C ALA A 242 -2.26 13.54 20.40
N ALA A 243 -1.35 12.77 19.81
CA ALA A 243 -1.70 11.63 18.96
C ALA A 243 -2.40 10.51 19.77
N LEU A 244 -1.91 10.22 20.97
CA LEU A 244 -2.50 9.23 21.88
C LEU A 244 -3.89 9.65 22.36
N GLU A 245 -4.05 10.93 22.75
CA GLU A 245 -5.32 11.51 23.18
C GLU A 245 -6.37 11.39 22.07
N ALA A 246 -6.02 11.75 20.84
CA ALA A 246 -6.91 11.63 19.68
C ALA A 246 -7.31 10.18 19.38
N CYS A 247 -6.50 9.20 19.77
CA CYS A 247 -6.82 7.78 19.67
C CYS A 247 -7.67 7.25 20.83
N GLY A 248 -7.99 8.10 21.81
CA GLY A 248 -8.79 7.80 23.00
C GLY A 248 -7.99 7.22 24.17
N ALA A 249 -6.68 7.46 24.24
CA ALA A 249 -5.90 7.08 25.42
C ALA A 249 -6.27 7.95 26.64
N PRO A 250 -6.34 7.39 27.86
CA PRO A 250 -6.61 8.15 29.08
C PRO A 250 -5.36 8.94 29.51
N VAL A 251 -5.17 10.12 28.92
CA VAL A 251 -3.95 10.95 29.10
C VAL A 251 -3.68 11.33 30.54
N ASP A 252 -4.72 11.47 31.36
CA ASP A 252 -4.67 11.74 32.80
C ASP A 252 -4.01 10.62 33.61
N ARG A 253 -3.96 9.40 33.07
CA ARG A 253 -3.42 8.20 33.74
C ARG A 253 -2.09 7.73 33.15
N LEU A 254 -1.56 8.43 32.16
CA LEU A 254 -0.30 8.06 31.53
C LEU A 254 0.87 8.31 32.48
N GLN A 255 1.78 7.35 32.54
CA GLN A 255 3.02 7.44 33.28
C GLN A 255 4.17 7.68 32.30
N ILE A 256 5.10 8.55 32.68
CA ILE A 256 6.30 8.83 31.90
C ILE A 256 7.47 8.27 32.68
N GLU A 257 8.08 7.22 32.14
CA GLU A 257 9.33 6.68 32.68
C GLU A 257 10.52 7.28 31.92
N PRO A 258 11.60 7.71 32.63
CA PRO A 258 12.81 8.17 31.98
C PRO A 258 13.43 7.09 31.08
N GLY A 259 13.98 7.51 29.94
CA GLY A 259 14.65 6.65 28.99
C GLY A 259 13.71 6.07 27.92
N GLY A 260 14.28 5.26 27.05
CA GLY A 260 13.60 4.69 25.90
C GLY A 260 14.57 3.86 25.07
N PRO A 261 14.21 3.54 23.82
CA PRO A 261 15.09 2.84 22.91
C PRO A 261 16.44 3.53 22.72
N ALA A 262 17.48 2.75 22.42
CA ALA A 262 18.87 3.21 22.34
C ALA A 262 19.14 4.28 21.26
N TRP A 263 18.21 4.45 20.31
CA TRP A 263 18.31 5.49 19.29
C TRP A 263 18.04 6.91 19.82
N TYR A 264 17.49 7.04 21.03
CA TYR A 264 17.31 8.33 21.71
C TYR A 264 18.45 8.66 22.67
N HIS A 265 18.59 9.94 22.98
CA HIS A 265 19.51 10.43 23.99
C HIS A 265 19.09 9.95 25.40
N PRO A 266 20.01 9.38 26.21
CA PRO A 266 19.65 8.71 27.47
C PRO A 266 19.04 9.64 28.52
N GLY A 267 19.49 10.90 28.56
CA GLY A 267 18.95 11.92 29.48
C GLY A 267 17.83 12.79 28.90
N ARG A 268 17.45 12.61 27.63
CA ARG A 268 16.48 13.47 26.92
C ARG A 268 15.47 12.62 26.14
N SER A 269 14.91 11.63 26.82
CA SER A 269 13.91 10.71 26.27
C SER A 269 13.00 10.17 27.37
N GLY A 270 11.84 9.69 26.96
CA GLY A 270 10.86 9.08 27.85
C GLY A 270 10.02 8.03 27.17
N THR A 271 9.55 7.08 27.97
CA THR A 271 8.62 6.03 27.57
C THR A 271 7.26 6.33 28.17
N ILE A 272 6.23 6.36 27.32
CA ILE A 272 4.83 6.60 27.70
C ILE A 272 4.18 5.26 28.01
N LYS A 273 3.69 5.08 29.24
CA LYS A 273 3.08 3.83 29.71
C LYS A 273 1.68 4.02 30.28
N LEU A 274 0.90 2.95 30.24
CA LEU A 274 -0.35 2.80 30.97
C LEU A 274 -0.23 1.64 31.96
N GLY A 275 0.14 1.96 33.20
CA GLY A 275 0.56 0.97 34.19
C GLY A 275 1.94 0.37 33.89
N PRO A 276 2.35 -0.69 34.60
CA PRO A 276 3.76 -1.12 34.61
C PRO A 276 4.23 -1.81 33.33
N LYS A 277 3.32 -2.48 32.60
CA LYS A 277 3.67 -3.35 31.45
C LYS A 277 3.30 -2.76 30.09
N THR A 278 2.30 -1.89 30.02
CA THR A 278 1.75 -1.44 28.73
C THR A 278 2.49 -0.20 28.26
N VAL A 279 3.38 -0.35 27.26
CA VAL A 279 4.02 0.77 26.57
C VAL A 279 3.11 1.24 25.45
N LEU A 280 2.78 2.54 25.45
CA LEU A 280 1.96 3.16 24.41
C LEU A 280 2.77 3.95 23.39
N GLY A 281 3.98 4.37 23.75
CA GLY A 281 4.86 5.13 22.86
C GLY A 281 6.15 5.54 23.55
N THR A 282 7.02 6.19 22.79
CA THR A 282 8.31 6.71 23.22
C THR A 282 8.56 8.03 22.52
N PHE A 283 9.25 8.96 23.17
CA PHE A 283 9.61 10.25 22.59
C PHE A 283 11.01 10.65 23.07
N GLY A 284 11.70 11.49 22.32
CA GLY A 284 13.00 12.00 22.73
C GLY A 284 13.72 12.85 21.69
N GLU A 285 14.84 13.42 22.13
CA GLU A 285 15.87 13.88 21.22
C GLU A 285 16.70 12.68 20.77
N PHE A 286 17.07 12.63 19.49
CA PHE A 286 17.83 11.51 18.95
C PHE A 286 19.26 11.49 19.49
N HIS A 287 19.81 10.29 19.68
CA HIS A 287 21.21 10.12 20.08
C HIS A 287 22.13 10.62 18.95
N PRO A 288 23.23 11.35 19.24
CA PRO A 288 24.13 11.88 18.20
C PRO A 288 24.64 10.82 17.22
N ARG A 289 25.03 9.63 17.73
CA ARG A 289 25.44 8.49 16.88
C ARG A 289 24.33 7.99 15.95
N THR A 290 23.06 8.05 16.35
CA THR A 290 21.93 7.70 15.49
C THR A 290 21.81 8.69 14.34
N LEU A 291 21.92 9.99 14.64
CA LEU A 291 21.85 11.03 13.63
C LEU A 291 23.03 10.95 12.67
N GLU A 292 24.25 10.75 13.18
CA GLU A 292 25.47 10.57 12.38
C GLU A 292 25.34 9.39 11.40
N ALA A 293 24.80 8.25 11.86
CA ALA A 293 24.64 7.08 11.01
C ALA A 293 23.55 7.25 9.92
N LEU A 294 22.65 8.22 10.08
CA LEU A 294 21.63 8.63 9.10
C LEU A 294 22.08 9.84 8.26
N ASP A 295 23.31 10.31 8.43
CA ASP A 295 23.83 11.56 7.86
C ASP A 295 22.95 12.79 8.17
N ALA A 296 22.31 12.78 9.34
CA ALA A 296 21.41 13.82 9.81
C ALA A 296 22.11 14.74 10.81
N SER A 297 21.80 16.03 10.75
CA SER A 297 22.40 17.05 11.63
C SER A 297 21.40 18.09 12.11
N GLY A 298 21.76 18.76 13.21
CA GLY A 298 20.95 19.79 13.86
C GLY A 298 20.10 19.25 15.01
N ALA A 299 19.31 20.14 15.61
CA ALA A 299 18.36 19.76 16.64
C ALA A 299 17.21 18.96 16.01
N ILE A 300 17.05 17.69 16.43
CA ILE A 300 16.00 16.80 15.94
C ILE A 300 15.40 16.03 17.12
N CYS A 301 14.08 16.04 17.23
CA CYS A 301 13.32 15.28 18.22
C CYS A 301 12.11 14.60 17.58
N GLY A 302 11.63 13.50 18.17
CA GLY A 302 10.48 12.73 17.70
C GLY A 302 9.87 11.85 18.76
#